data_AF-A0A3P8TLP7-F1
#
_entry.id   AF-A0A3P8TLP7-F1
#
_cell.length_a   1.000
_cell.length_b   1.000
_cell.length_c   1.000
_cell.angle_alpha   90.00
_cell.angle_beta   90.00
_cell.angle_gamma   90.00
#
_symmetry.space_group_name_H-M   'P 1'
#
loop_
_entity.id
_entity.type
_entity.pdbx_description
1 polymer ?
#
loop_
_entity_poly.entity_id
_entity_poly.type
_entity_poly.pdbx_seq_one_letter_code
_entity_poly.pdbx_strand_id
1 'polypeptide(L)'
;CFVPLVLTAVTIISTYFWLHRHVQQASLEWLQAKHATNQLLGKVELLFRPFLRWLDRSLERLFTEGARQLKKDIDLEKAGLQFITYQELQATATERSESASDAADADEDDGNVAESENTEGEKSVQQESPDGDDRQQQEEASDLVENIKISDPRRGTEVKLLGLRLGENTATVAALQITVCLQCNRCKVTADLTLNGRTPCAAQCDKCNASINAAFRPCMLHHYSDILGYLDLHNATPADLVLQECELNVGCLSCSQEGPVQNLLYGQTKELNCEHCHSKLSILAESTRFQYIPPRTNKTGSSDVHFKTIRDPAVQKGKPLPEKGTCKHFKQSHRWLRFPCCGRTYPCDVCHDEHQDHPMELATRMLCGYCAKEQPYGNGKPCVSCGSMMTRGTRTSHWEGGLGCRNKVKMSKNDRQKYANSNKTVSRKAAGEKK
;
A
#
# COMPACT_ATOMS: atom_id res chain seq x y z
N CYS A 1 26.19 -26.36 -5.17
CA CYS A 1 25.48 -25.85 -3.97
C CYS A 1 24.02 -25.45 -4.20
N PHE A 2 23.49 -25.37 -5.43
CA PHE A 2 22.10 -24.95 -5.68
C PHE A 2 21.03 -26.05 -5.53
N VAL A 3 21.38 -27.32 -5.75
CA VAL A 3 20.42 -28.45 -5.69
C VAL A 3 19.87 -28.73 -4.28
N PRO A 4 20.67 -28.70 -3.18
CA PRO A 4 20.16 -28.95 -1.83
C PRO A 4 19.18 -27.88 -1.35
N LEU A 5 19.40 -26.61 -1.72
CA LEU A 5 18.56 -25.46 -1.35
C LEU A 5 17.18 -25.49 -2.03
N VAL A 6 17.10 -26.03 -3.24
CA VAL A 6 15.83 -26.17 -3.96
C VAL A 6 15.02 -27.35 -3.37
N LEU A 7 15.67 -28.45 -3.02
CA LEU A 7 15.03 -29.61 -2.37
C LEU A 7 14.48 -29.28 -0.97
N THR A 8 15.19 -28.45 -0.19
CA THR A 8 14.69 -27.98 1.11
C THR A 8 13.51 -27.01 0.95
N ALA A 9 13.55 -26.11 -0.04
CA ALA A 9 12.43 -25.22 -0.31
C ALA A 9 11.16 -25.98 -0.74
N VAL A 10 11.29 -26.99 -1.60
CA VAL A 10 10.14 -27.81 -2.08
C VAL A 10 9.54 -28.64 -0.94
N THR A 11 10.37 -29.23 -0.07
CA THR A 11 9.87 -29.98 1.09
C THR A 11 9.17 -29.08 2.10
N ILE A 12 9.68 -27.88 2.35
CA ILE A 12 9.03 -26.86 3.20
C ILE A 12 7.68 -26.43 2.60
N ILE A 13 7.60 -26.15 1.30
CA ILE A 13 6.34 -25.74 0.65
C ILE A 13 5.29 -26.86 0.74
N SER A 14 5.71 -28.12 0.56
CA SER A 14 4.82 -29.29 0.66
C SER A 14 4.28 -29.49 2.07
N THR A 15 5.12 -29.34 3.11
CA THR A 15 4.69 -29.47 4.50
C THR A 15 3.71 -28.37 4.92
N TYR A 16 3.93 -27.13 4.48
CA TYR A 16 3.00 -26.02 4.72
C TYR A 16 1.65 -26.22 4.02
N PHE A 17 1.65 -26.75 2.79
CA PHE A 17 0.41 -27.03 2.05
C PHE A 17 -0.46 -28.07 2.75
N TRP A 18 0.14 -29.15 3.25
CA TRP A 18 -0.57 -30.20 3.99
C TRP A 18 -1.13 -29.72 5.32
N LEU A 19 -0.34 -28.93 6.05
CA LEU A 19 -0.76 -28.37 7.33
C LEU A 19 -1.92 -27.39 7.16
N HIS A 20 -1.85 -26.54 6.13
CA HIS A 20 -2.94 -25.66 5.75
C HIS A 20 -4.21 -26.45 5.39
N ARG A 21 -4.09 -27.53 4.61
CA ARG A 21 -5.21 -28.40 4.24
C ARG A 21 -5.88 -29.03 5.47
N HIS A 22 -5.09 -29.52 6.43
CA HIS A 22 -5.60 -30.10 7.67
C HIS A 22 -6.36 -29.06 8.51
N VAL A 23 -5.80 -27.86 8.68
CA VAL A 23 -6.45 -26.76 9.40
C VAL A 23 -7.75 -26.33 8.71
N GLN A 24 -7.73 -26.24 7.38
CA GLN A 24 -8.91 -25.89 6.58
C GLN A 24 -10.03 -26.93 6.71
N GLN A 25 -9.69 -28.22 6.65
CA GLN A 25 -10.64 -29.31 6.80
C GLN A 25 -11.25 -29.36 8.20
N ALA A 26 -10.43 -29.29 9.25
CA ALA A 26 -10.92 -29.25 10.63
C ALA A 26 -11.81 -28.02 10.89
N SER A 27 -11.49 -26.88 10.27
CA SER A 27 -12.32 -25.67 10.35
C SER A 27 -13.69 -25.86 9.69
N LEU A 28 -13.74 -26.51 8.53
CA LEU A 28 -14.98 -26.85 7.82
C LEU A 28 -15.85 -27.82 8.62
N GLU A 29 -15.26 -28.90 9.11
CA GLU A 29 -15.96 -29.92 9.92
C GLU A 29 -16.55 -29.31 11.19
N TRP A 30 -15.80 -28.45 11.87
CA TRP A 30 -16.29 -27.76 13.06
C TRP A 30 -17.48 -26.84 12.74
N LEU A 31 -17.39 -26.06 11.66
CA LEU A 31 -18.46 -25.16 11.23
C LEU A 31 -19.71 -25.94 10.84
N GLN A 32 -19.57 -27.05 10.12
CA GLN A 32 -20.68 -27.92 9.74
C GLN A 32 -21.34 -28.58 10.97
N ALA A 33 -20.55 -29.11 11.90
CA ALA A 33 -21.06 -29.71 13.12
C ALA A 33 -21.80 -28.68 14.01
N LYS A 34 -21.27 -27.45 14.10
CA LYS A 34 -21.91 -26.36 14.85
C LYS A 34 -23.17 -25.84 14.18
N HIS A 35 -23.18 -25.76 12.86
CA HIS A 35 -24.38 -25.40 12.11
C HIS A 35 -25.49 -26.46 12.28
N ALA A 36 -25.15 -27.75 12.16
CA ALA A 36 -26.10 -28.85 12.33
C ALA A 36 -26.68 -28.90 13.76
N THR A 37 -25.84 -28.72 14.79
CA THR A 37 -26.31 -28.66 16.19
C THR A 37 -27.22 -27.46 16.45
N ASN A 38 -26.91 -26.30 15.88
CA ASN A 38 -27.78 -25.11 15.98
C ASN A 38 -29.12 -25.31 15.28
N GLN A 39 -29.14 -25.99 14.13
CA GLN A 39 -30.38 -26.36 13.44
C GLN A 39 -31.27 -27.29 14.29
N LEU A 40 -30.67 -28.32 14.91
CA LEU A 40 -31.41 -29.26 15.77
C LEU A 40 -31.97 -28.60 17.04
N LEU A 41 -31.26 -27.60 17.58
CA LEU A 41 -31.68 -26.86 18.77
C LEU A 41 -32.60 -25.67 18.46
N GLY A 42 -32.91 -25.41 17.19
CA GLY A 42 -33.71 -24.24 16.79
C GLY A 42 -33.08 -22.90 17.14
N LYS A 43 -31.75 -22.85 17.29
CA LYS A 43 -31.00 -21.66 17.75
C LYS A 43 -30.32 -20.98 16.57
N VAL A 44 -30.57 -19.69 16.38
CA VAL A 44 -29.86 -18.87 15.38
C VAL A 44 -28.73 -18.11 16.09
N GLU A 45 -27.48 -18.49 15.82
CA GLU A 45 -26.28 -17.88 16.42
C GLU A 45 -25.23 -17.59 15.33
N LEU A 46 -24.56 -16.44 15.44
CA LEU A 46 -23.42 -16.09 14.59
C LEU A 46 -22.20 -16.93 14.99
N LEU A 47 -21.78 -17.83 14.10
CA LEU A 47 -20.72 -18.82 14.38
C LEU A 47 -19.31 -18.22 14.43
N PHE A 48 -19.10 -16.98 13.97
CA PHE A 48 -17.76 -16.40 13.81
C PHE A 48 -16.98 -16.23 15.12
N ARG A 49 -17.59 -15.67 16.17
CA ARG A 49 -16.92 -15.48 17.46
C ARG A 49 -16.66 -16.81 18.19
N PRO A 50 -17.62 -17.75 18.26
CA PRO A 50 -17.37 -19.10 18.76
C PRO A 50 -16.27 -19.84 17.98
N PHE A 51 -16.24 -19.68 16.65
CA PHE A 51 -15.21 -20.26 15.78
C PHE A 51 -13.83 -19.72 16.10
N LEU A 52 -13.64 -18.39 16.17
CA LEU A 52 -12.33 -17.81 16.49
C LEU A 52 -11.79 -18.24 17.85
N ARG A 53 -12.66 -18.36 18.86
CA ARG A 53 -12.28 -18.85 20.19
C ARG A 53 -11.88 -20.32 20.17
N TRP A 54 -12.60 -21.14 19.38
CA TRP A 54 -12.24 -22.54 19.20
C TRP A 54 -10.91 -22.66 18.45
N LEU A 55 -10.74 -21.91 17.36
CA LEU A 55 -9.54 -21.93 16.52
C LEU A 55 -8.32 -21.57 17.37
N ASP A 56 -8.36 -20.42 18.04
CA ASP A 56 -7.27 -19.93 18.91
C ASP A 56 -6.85 -20.95 19.98
N ARG A 57 -7.83 -21.58 20.64
CA ARG A 57 -7.57 -22.62 21.66
C ARG A 57 -7.12 -23.96 21.09
N SER A 58 -7.40 -24.23 19.82
CA SER A 58 -7.13 -25.52 19.17
C SER A 58 -5.95 -25.46 18.22
N LEU A 59 -5.36 -24.29 17.96
CA LEU A 59 -4.26 -24.10 17.00
C LEU A 59 -3.10 -25.06 17.27
N GLU A 60 -2.59 -25.10 18.51
CA GLU A 60 -1.48 -26.00 18.86
C GLU A 60 -1.81 -27.48 18.58
N ARG A 61 -3.03 -27.90 18.93
CA ARG A 61 -3.52 -29.27 18.67
C ARG A 61 -3.64 -29.56 17.18
N LEU A 62 -4.22 -28.64 16.40
CA LEU A 62 -4.41 -28.80 14.95
C LEU A 62 -3.08 -28.91 14.21
N PHE A 63 -2.06 -28.17 14.67
CA PHE A 63 -0.72 -28.21 14.11
C PHE A 63 0.01 -29.50 14.47
N THR A 64 -0.10 -29.96 15.71
CA THR A 64 0.52 -31.22 16.16
C THR A 64 -0.15 -32.45 15.54
N GLU A 65 -1.48 -32.48 15.42
CA GLU A 65 -2.22 -33.52 14.71
C GLU A 65 -1.90 -33.51 13.21
N GLY A 66 -1.90 -32.33 12.57
CA GLY A 66 -1.54 -32.20 11.15
C GLY A 66 -0.11 -32.65 10.86
N ALA A 67 0.86 -32.32 11.73
CA ALA A 67 2.23 -32.79 11.60
C ALA A 67 2.37 -34.31 11.79
N ARG A 68 1.59 -34.90 12.72
CA ARG A 68 1.55 -36.35 12.93
C ARG A 68 0.94 -37.07 11.73
N GLN A 69 -0.09 -36.51 11.11
CA GLN A 69 -0.72 -37.07 9.92
C GLN A 69 0.22 -37.01 8.71
N LEU A 70 0.87 -35.87 8.49
CA LEU A 70 1.91 -35.74 7.47
C LEU A 70 3.05 -36.76 7.64
N LYS A 71 3.49 -37.00 8.89
CA LYS A 71 4.51 -38.02 9.16
C LYS A 71 4.02 -39.42 8.77
N LYS A 72 2.77 -39.77 9.09
CA LYS A 72 2.17 -41.05 8.69
C LYS A 72 2.11 -41.17 7.17
N ASP A 73 1.69 -40.13 6.46
CA ASP A 73 1.59 -40.14 5.00
C ASP A 73 2.96 -40.34 4.34
N ILE A 74 4.00 -39.65 4.85
CA ILE A 74 5.40 -39.82 4.40
C ILE A 74 5.90 -41.25 4.68
N ASP A 75 5.58 -41.80 5.84
CA ASP A 75 6.01 -43.15 6.21
C ASP A 75 5.27 -44.23 5.38
N LEU A 76 4.01 -43.99 5.01
CA LEU A 76 3.22 -44.84 4.10
C LEU A 76 3.74 -44.78 2.66
N GLU A 77 4.05 -43.59 2.15
CA GLU A 77 4.67 -43.42 0.83
C GLU A 77 6.02 -44.14 0.74
N LYS A 78 6.85 -44.03 1.79
CA LYS A 78 8.13 -44.77 1.89
C LYS A 78 7.93 -46.28 1.97
N ALA A 79 6.84 -46.74 2.56
CA ALA A 79 6.46 -48.15 2.59
C ALA A 79 5.82 -48.63 1.27
N GLY A 80 5.60 -47.75 0.29
CA GLY A 80 4.98 -48.07 -1.01
C GLY A 80 3.48 -48.33 -0.93
N LEU A 81 2.82 -47.89 0.15
CA LEU A 81 1.38 -48.05 0.37
C LEU A 81 0.65 -46.80 -0.09
N GLN A 82 -0.17 -46.90 -1.14
CA GLN A 82 -1.05 -45.82 -1.58
C GLN A 82 -2.39 -45.90 -0.86
N PHE A 83 -2.81 -44.79 -0.27
CA PHE A 83 -4.14 -44.68 0.34
C PHE A 83 -5.20 -44.58 -0.76
N ILE A 84 -5.97 -45.64 -0.94
CA ILE A 84 -7.13 -45.64 -1.83
C ILE A 84 -8.35 -45.31 -0.99
N THR A 85 -9.04 -44.23 -1.34
CA THR A 85 -10.26 -43.84 -0.63
C THR A 85 -11.36 -44.88 -0.87
N TYR A 86 -12.28 -45.03 0.08
CA TYR A 86 -13.42 -45.94 -0.06
C TYR A 86 -14.26 -45.65 -1.33
N GLN A 87 -14.34 -44.40 -1.74
CA GLN A 87 -15.03 -43.98 -2.96
C GLN A 87 -14.29 -44.42 -4.24
N GLU A 88 -12.96 -44.39 -4.24
CA GLU A 88 -12.14 -44.91 -5.35
C GLU A 88 -12.16 -46.44 -5.40
N LEU A 89 -12.26 -47.11 -4.25
CA LEU A 89 -12.50 -48.56 -4.17
C LEU A 89 -13.88 -48.93 -4.72
N GLN A 90 -14.92 -48.14 -4.45
CA GLN A 90 -16.25 -48.35 -5.04
C GLN A 90 -16.24 -48.12 -6.56
N ALA A 91 -15.58 -47.07 -7.05
CA ALA A 91 -15.46 -46.79 -8.47
C ALA A 91 -14.72 -47.92 -9.21
N THR A 92 -13.59 -48.38 -8.68
CA THR A 92 -12.83 -49.50 -9.26
C THR A 92 -13.54 -50.85 -9.14
N ALA A 93 -14.36 -51.07 -8.11
CA ALA A 93 -15.22 -52.26 -8.01
C ALA A 93 -16.40 -52.21 -9.00
N THR A 94 -16.92 -51.02 -9.31
CA THR A 94 -17.99 -50.83 -10.30
C THR A 94 -17.44 -51.00 -11.72
N GLU A 95 -16.24 -50.47 -12.02
CA GLU A 95 -15.57 -50.69 -13.30
C GLU A 95 -15.17 -52.16 -13.53
N ARG A 96 -14.84 -52.89 -12.47
CA ARG A 96 -14.48 -54.32 -12.53
C ARG A 96 -15.69 -55.26 -12.61
N SER A 97 -16.90 -54.77 -12.34
CA SER A 97 -18.15 -55.51 -12.55
C SER A 97 -18.73 -55.30 -13.96
N GLU A 98 -18.39 -54.21 -14.65
CA GLU A 98 -18.75 -53.99 -16.06
C GLU A 98 -17.81 -54.72 -17.05
N SER A 99 -16.60 -55.11 -16.62
CA SER A 99 -15.66 -55.87 -17.45
C SER A 99 -15.71 -57.39 -17.26
N ALA A 100 -16.66 -57.91 -16.46
CA ALA A 100 -16.78 -59.33 -16.11
C ALA A 100 -18.16 -59.93 -16.43
N SER A 101 -18.91 -59.35 -17.37
CA SER A 101 -20.18 -59.91 -17.86
C SER A 101 -20.00 -60.84 -19.08
N ASP A 102 -18.96 -61.68 -19.10
CA ASP A 102 -18.83 -62.76 -20.08
C ASP A 102 -17.96 -63.91 -19.52
N ALA A 103 -18.47 -64.62 -18.51
CA ALA A 103 -18.27 -66.06 -18.29
C ALA A 103 -19.08 -66.51 -17.05
N ALA A 104 -19.61 -67.72 -17.13
CA ALA A 104 -20.71 -68.23 -16.33
C ALA A 104 -20.34 -68.82 -14.95
N ASP A 105 -21.40 -68.95 -14.15
CA ASP A 105 -21.78 -70.09 -13.31
C ASP A 105 -21.41 -70.13 -11.80
N ALA A 106 -22.47 -70.41 -11.04
CA ALA A 106 -22.66 -71.11 -9.76
C ALA A 106 -21.92 -70.76 -8.45
N ASP A 107 -22.77 -70.60 -7.43
CA ASP A 107 -22.73 -71.11 -6.06
C ASP A 107 -22.38 -70.22 -4.85
N GLU A 108 -23.18 -70.51 -3.81
CA GLU A 108 -23.42 -69.87 -2.51
C GLU A 108 -22.24 -69.95 -1.52
N ASP A 109 -22.21 -69.06 -0.53
CA ASP A 109 -22.36 -69.39 0.91
C ASP A 109 -21.67 -68.37 1.88
N ASP A 110 -22.31 -68.32 3.04
CA ASP A 110 -22.21 -67.65 4.34
C ASP A 110 -20.86 -67.21 4.95
N GLY A 111 -20.95 -66.31 5.94
CA GLY A 111 -20.26 -66.55 7.21
C GLY A 111 -19.16 -65.60 7.69
N ASN A 112 -19.59 -64.62 8.50
CA ASN A 112 -19.12 -64.41 9.89
C ASN A 112 -17.82 -63.64 10.23
N VAL A 113 -17.91 -63.06 11.43
CA VAL A 113 -17.15 -62.04 12.16
C VAL A 113 -15.85 -62.57 12.79
N ALA A 114 -14.83 -61.72 12.94
CA ALA A 114 -13.95 -61.71 14.12
C ALA A 114 -13.12 -60.42 14.23
N GLU A 115 -13.32 -59.70 15.34
CA GLU A 115 -12.41 -58.69 15.89
C GLU A 115 -11.12 -59.35 16.44
N SER A 116 -10.01 -58.61 16.50
CA SER A 116 -9.07 -58.72 17.61
C SER A 116 -8.07 -57.56 17.69
N GLU A 117 -7.69 -57.31 18.93
CA GLU A 117 -7.28 -56.04 19.52
C GLU A 117 -5.75 -55.84 19.58
N ASN A 118 -5.38 -54.56 19.66
CA ASN A 118 -4.30 -53.91 20.39
C ASN A 118 -3.04 -54.70 20.84
N THR A 119 -1.87 -54.07 20.65
CA THR A 119 -0.91 -53.91 21.76
C THR A 119 0.02 -52.70 21.57
N GLU A 120 0.12 -51.88 22.61
CA GLU A 120 0.97 -50.70 22.75
C GLU A 120 2.42 -51.06 23.11
N GLY A 121 3.36 -50.13 22.88
CA GLY A 121 4.74 -50.23 23.35
C GLY A 121 5.49 -48.90 23.25
N GLU A 122 5.41 -48.10 24.31
CA GLU A 122 6.18 -46.87 24.49
C GLU A 122 7.63 -47.16 24.93
N LYS A 123 8.60 -46.34 24.49
CA LYS A 123 9.85 -46.12 25.22
C LYS A 123 10.47 -44.75 24.91
N SER A 124 10.59 -43.94 25.96
CA SER A 124 11.40 -42.71 26.05
C SER A 124 12.91 -43.01 26.06
N VAL A 125 13.75 -42.01 25.76
CA VAL A 125 14.84 -41.51 26.65
C VAL A 125 15.71 -40.42 25.95
N GLN A 126 15.70 -39.24 26.60
CA GLN A 126 16.77 -38.28 26.93
C GLN A 126 17.49 -37.38 25.90
N GLN A 127 17.68 -36.16 26.42
CA GLN A 127 18.28 -34.92 25.92
C GLN A 127 19.81 -34.97 25.95
N GLU A 128 20.48 -34.19 25.09
CA GLU A 128 21.67 -33.41 25.46
C GLU A 128 21.76 -32.13 24.61
N SER A 129 22.16 -31.04 25.25
CA SER A 129 22.53 -29.74 24.69
C SER A 129 24.03 -29.50 24.87
N PRO A 130 24.69 -28.71 24.01
CA PRO A 130 25.55 -27.66 24.56
C PRO A 130 25.58 -26.33 23.76
N ASP A 131 26.05 -25.34 24.51
CA ASP A 131 26.12 -23.89 24.37
C ASP A 131 27.19 -23.37 23.38
N GLY A 132 27.07 -22.11 22.91
CA GLY A 132 28.11 -21.43 22.12
C GLY A 132 27.68 -20.14 21.38
N ASP A 133 28.23 -19.02 21.83
CA ASP A 133 27.96 -17.60 21.55
C ASP A 133 28.48 -17.04 20.18
N ASP A 134 28.08 -15.80 19.89
CA ASP A 134 28.61 -14.76 18.97
C ASP A 134 27.88 -14.40 17.65
N ARG A 135 27.04 -13.34 17.79
CA ARG A 135 27.07 -12.04 17.08
C ARG A 135 26.78 -11.90 15.57
N GLN A 136 25.71 -11.11 15.33
CA GLN A 136 25.49 -10.10 14.28
C GLN A 136 25.55 -10.54 12.81
N GLN A 137 24.37 -10.64 12.17
CA GLN A 137 24.06 -9.81 11.00
C GLN A 137 22.57 -9.79 10.66
N GLN A 138 22.24 -8.71 10.00
CA GLN A 138 20.95 -8.06 9.87
C GLN A 138 20.43 -8.27 8.44
N GLU A 139 19.10 -8.29 8.30
CA GLU A 139 18.34 -8.11 7.05
C GLU A 139 18.55 -9.16 5.95
N GLU A 140 17.65 -10.16 5.88
CA GLU A 140 17.09 -10.69 4.63
C GLU A 140 16.06 -11.79 4.94
N ALA A 141 14.78 -11.43 5.04
CA ALA A 141 13.69 -12.42 5.08
C ALA A 141 12.36 -11.77 4.68
N SER A 142 12.18 -11.48 3.40
CA SER A 142 10.84 -11.28 2.84
C SER A 142 10.82 -11.53 1.33
N ASP A 143 11.14 -12.74 0.92
CA ASP A 143 10.58 -13.34 -0.28
C ASP A 143 10.48 -14.84 -0.01
N LEU A 144 9.50 -15.51 -0.60
CA LEU A 144 9.11 -16.92 -0.44
C LEU A 144 7.92 -17.19 0.49
N VAL A 145 6.75 -16.61 0.15
CA VAL A 145 5.47 -17.34 0.23
C VAL A 145 4.60 -16.97 -0.98
N GLU A 146 4.93 -17.51 -2.16
CA GLU A 146 4.01 -17.54 -3.31
C GLU A 146 2.99 -18.65 -3.09
N ASN A 147 1.88 -18.37 -2.38
CA ASN A 147 0.65 -19.19 -2.48
C ASN A 147 -0.63 -18.48 -2.01
N ILE A 148 -0.68 -17.17 -2.18
CA ILE A 148 -1.95 -16.44 -2.31
C ILE A 148 -1.82 -15.68 -3.63
N LYS A 149 -2.69 -15.95 -4.59
CA LYS A 149 -2.83 -15.10 -5.78
C LYS A 149 -3.30 -13.72 -5.33
N ILE A 150 -2.39 -12.88 -4.85
CA ILE A 150 -2.62 -11.46 -4.65
C ILE A 150 -2.66 -10.86 -6.05
N SER A 151 -3.89 -10.68 -6.51
CA SER A 151 -4.35 -9.80 -7.56
C SER A 151 -3.36 -8.69 -7.95
N ASP A 152 -2.99 -8.69 -9.23
CA ASP A 152 -2.22 -7.68 -9.98
C ASP A 152 -0.85 -7.27 -9.40
N PRO A 153 0.28 -7.50 -10.11
CA PRO A 153 1.59 -7.07 -9.64
C PRO A 153 1.61 -5.56 -9.41
N ARG A 154 2.24 -5.13 -8.30
CA ARG A 154 2.49 -3.71 -7.99
C ARG A 154 3.28 -3.08 -9.13
N ARG A 155 2.57 -2.44 -10.06
CA ARG A 155 3.13 -1.79 -11.26
C ARG A 155 2.53 -0.41 -11.44
N GLY A 156 3.17 0.41 -12.27
CA GLY A 156 2.72 1.78 -12.54
C GLY A 156 3.11 2.74 -11.42
N THR A 157 2.28 3.76 -11.18
CA THR A 157 2.52 4.79 -10.18
C THR A 157 1.67 4.54 -8.94
N GLU A 158 2.29 4.23 -7.82
CA GLU A 158 1.63 4.08 -6.52
C GLU A 158 1.14 5.44 -6.02
N VAL A 159 -0.11 5.49 -5.56
CA VAL A 159 -0.75 6.66 -4.95
C VAL A 159 -0.86 6.42 -3.45
N LYS A 160 -0.05 7.14 -2.67
CA LYS A 160 0.07 6.95 -1.22
C LYS A 160 -0.44 8.17 -0.46
N LEU A 161 -1.34 7.96 0.51
CA LEU A 161 -1.87 9.00 1.38
C LEU A 161 -0.98 9.15 2.62
N LEU A 162 -0.24 10.23 2.70
CA LEU A 162 0.65 10.49 3.83
C LEU A 162 -0.12 11.09 5.01
N GLY A 163 0.21 10.63 6.21
CA GLY A 163 -0.48 11.04 7.44
C GLY A 163 -1.91 10.53 7.50
N LEU A 164 -2.20 9.38 6.90
CA LEU A 164 -3.50 8.73 6.99
C LEU A 164 -3.81 8.38 8.45
N ARG A 165 -4.95 8.83 8.97
CA ARG A 165 -5.51 8.39 10.24
C ARG A 165 -6.98 8.06 10.06
N LEU A 166 -7.35 6.85 10.47
CA LEU A 166 -8.73 6.37 10.48
C LEU A 166 -9.22 6.32 11.93
N GLY A 167 -10.46 6.72 12.16
CA GLY A 167 -11.12 6.62 13.47
C GLY A 167 -11.25 5.17 13.93
N GLU A 168 -11.52 4.97 15.22
CA GLU A 168 -11.61 3.64 15.84
C GLU A 168 -12.67 2.74 15.20
N ASN A 169 -13.80 3.31 14.79
CA ASN A 169 -14.87 2.57 14.11
C ASN A 169 -14.75 2.56 12.58
N THR A 170 -13.71 3.18 12.01
CA THR A 170 -13.47 3.19 10.56
C THR A 170 -12.61 1.98 10.19
N ALA A 171 -13.19 0.97 9.53
CA ALA A 171 -12.48 -0.27 9.19
C ALA A 171 -11.59 -0.11 7.95
N THR A 172 -12.21 0.25 6.82
CA THR A 172 -11.57 0.27 5.50
C THR A 172 -12.02 1.50 4.72
N VAL A 173 -11.18 2.00 3.80
CA VAL A 173 -11.57 3.04 2.85
C VAL A 173 -11.11 2.63 1.46
N ALA A 174 -11.98 2.64 0.47
CA ALA A 174 -11.64 2.32 -0.92
C ALA A 174 -12.11 3.43 -1.85
N ALA A 175 -11.31 3.79 -2.86
CA ALA A 175 -11.72 4.76 -3.85
C ALA A 175 -12.53 4.11 -4.98
N LEU A 176 -13.72 4.64 -5.24
CA LEU A 176 -14.54 4.27 -6.40
C LEU A 176 -14.17 5.11 -7.62
N GLN A 177 -13.95 6.40 -7.39
CA GLN A 177 -13.56 7.39 -8.39
C GLN A 177 -12.49 8.31 -7.80
N ILE A 178 -11.47 8.64 -8.60
CA ILE A 178 -10.45 9.62 -8.23
C ILE A 178 -10.32 10.68 -9.32
N THR A 179 -10.04 11.92 -8.93
CA THR A 179 -9.62 12.97 -9.86
C THR A 179 -8.13 13.26 -9.67
N VAL A 180 -7.35 13.08 -10.73
CA VAL A 180 -5.90 13.26 -10.72
C VAL A 180 -5.52 14.39 -11.67
N CYS A 181 -4.70 15.32 -11.20
CA CYS A 181 -4.10 16.33 -12.06
C CYS A 181 -2.92 15.69 -12.80
N LEU A 182 -3.00 15.56 -14.13
CA LEU A 182 -2.00 14.94 -14.98
C LEU A 182 -1.22 16.00 -15.75
N GLN A 183 0.11 15.89 -15.75
CA GLN A 183 0.98 16.69 -16.61
C GLN A 183 1.30 15.92 -17.90
N CYS A 184 1.04 16.52 -19.05
CA CYS A 184 1.39 15.95 -20.36
C CYS A 184 2.92 15.90 -20.53
N ASN A 185 3.45 14.74 -20.95
CA ASN A 185 4.90 14.57 -21.12
C ASN A 185 5.49 15.43 -22.24
N ARG A 186 4.70 15.74 -23.29
CA ARG A 186 5.15 16.48 -24.48
C ARG A 186 5.18 17.99 -24.27
N CYS A 187 4.06 18.60 -23.85
CA CYS A 187 3.91 20.06 -23.78
C CYS A 187 3.90 20.62 -22.35
N LYS A 188 4.00 19.73 -21.34
CA LYS A 188 4.04 20.05 -19.90
C LYS A 188 2.82 20.79 -19.35
N VAL A 189 1.72 20.88 -20.12
CA VAL A 189 0.44 21.37 -19.61
C VAL A 189 -0.14 20.37 -18.62
N THR A 190 -0.79 20.87 -17.59
CA THR A 190 -1.50 20.08 -16.59
C THR A 190 -3.01 20.16 -16.86
N ALA A 191 -3.70 19.04 -16.74
CA ALA A 191 -5.16 18.94 -16.85
C ALA A 191 -5.66 17.86 -15.89
N ASP A 192 -6.88 18.02 -15.40
CA ASP A 192 -7.49 17.05 -14.50
C ASP A 192 -8.16 15.93 -15.29
N LEU A 193 -8.00 14.71 -14.80
CA LEU A 193 -8.64 13.53 -15.35
C LEU A 193 -9.28 12.72 -14.23
N THR A 194 -10.58 12.50 -14.36
CA THR A 194 -11.36 11.66 -13.45
C THR A 194 -11.30 10.21 -13.94
N LEU A 195 -10.93 9.31 -13.03
CA LEU A 195 -10.74 7.88 -13.30
C LEU A 195 -11.61 7.06 -12.36
N ASN A 196 -12.39 6.16 -12.94
CA ASN A 196 -13.15 5.18 -12.20
C ASN A 196 -12.28 3.93 -11.98
N GLY A 197 -12.44 3.30 -10.82
CA GLY A 197 -11.75 2.06 -10.53
C GLY A 197 -12.08 1.00 -11.59
N ARG A 198 -11.04 0.37 -12.14
CA ARG A 198 -11.11 -0.80 -13.05
C ARG A 198 -11.39 -0.53 -14.53
N THR A 199 -11.61 0.72 -14.94
CA THR A 199 -11.79 1.06 -16.38
C THR A 199 -10.64 1.89 -16.92
N PRO A 200 -9.96 1.47 -18.00
CA PRO A 200 -9.00 2.31 -18.69
C PRO A 200 -9.72 3.48 -19.37
N CYS A 201 -9.12 4.66 -19.30
CA CYS A 201 -9.57 5.90 -19.92
C CYS A 201 -8.54 6.35 -20.95
N ALA A 202 -9.03 6.66 -22.16
CA ALA A 202 -8.24 7.29 -23.21
C ALA A 202 -8.68 8.75 -23.35
N ALA A 203 -7.73 9.67 -23.26
CA ALA A 203 -7.92 11.11 -23.38
C ALA A 203 -6.89 11.69 -24.35
N GLN A 204 -7.05 12.96 -24.73
CA GLN A 204 -6.09 13.68 -25.54
C GLN A 204 -5.72 15.00 -24.86
N CYS A 205 -4.46 15.40 -25.01
CA CYS A 205 -4.00 16.69 -24.50
C CYS A 205 -4.49 17.84 -25.39
N ASP A 206 -5.30 18.76 -24.85
CA ASP A 206 -5.88 19.89 -25.60
C ASP A 206 -4.84 20.77 -26.30
N LYS A 207 -3.61 20.83 -25.77
CA LYS A 207 -2.55 21.69 -26.31
C LYS A 207 -1.75 21.06 -27.44
N CYS A 208 -1.54 19.74 -27.44
CA CYS A 208 -0.65 19.08 -28.40
C CYS A 208 -1.21 17.79 -29.01
N ASN A 209 -2.48 17.49 -28.73
CA ASN A 209 -3.23 16.33 -29.19
C ASN A 209 -2.51 14.99 -28.94
N ALA A 210 -1.67 14.94 -27.91
CA ALA A 210 -1.02 13.71 -27.50
C ALA A 210 -2.06 12.77 -26.87
N SER A 211 -2.13 11.52 -27.32
CA SER A 211 -2.95 10.50 -26.68
C SER A 211 -2.43 10.20 -25.27
N ILE A 212 -3.30 10.28 -24.29
CA ILE A 212 -3.06 9.96 -22.89
C ILE A 212 -3.92 8.75 -22.55
N ASN A 213 -3.30 7.67 -22.10
CA ASN A 213 -4.02 6.52 -21.57
C ASN A 213 -3.78 6.46 -20.06
N ALA A 214 -4.85 6.31 -19.30
CA ALA A 214 -4.81 6.29 -17.85
C ALA A 214 -5.74 5.19 -17.31
N ALA A 215 -5.28 4.38 -16.38
CA ALA A 215 -6.12 3.41 -15.68
C ALA A 215 -5.84 3.47 -14.18
N PHE A 216 -6.91 3.47 -13.37
CA PHE A 216 -6.81 3.44 -11.93
C PHE A 216 -7.17 2.05 -11.38
N ARG A 217 -6.24 1.47 -10.62
CA ARG A 217 -6.44 0.25 -9.84
C ARG A 217 -6.61 0.63 -8.37
N PRO A 218 -7.83 0.61 -7.83
CA PRO A 218 -8.06 0.94 -6.43
C PRO A 218 -7.45 -0.12 -5.51
N CYS A 219 -6.94 0.33 -4.36
CA CYS A 219 -6.58 -0.52 -3.23
C CYS A 219 -7.45 -0.16 -2.01
N MET A 220 -7.47 -1.07 -1.05
CA MET A 220 -8.16 -0.85 0.22
C MET A 220 -7.20 -0.21 1.21
N LEU A 221 -7.52 1.01 1.64
CA LEU A 221 -6.88 1.68 2.76
C LEU A 221 -7.37 1.08 4.07
N HIS A 222 -6.48 0.93 5.03
CA HIS A 222 -6.76 0.54 6.41
C HIS A 222 -5.64 1.05 7.32
N HIS A 223 -5.72 0.85 8.63
CA HIS A 223 -4.72 1.38 9.59
C HIS A 223 -3.26 0.98 9.29
N TYR A 224 -3.03 -0.10 8.54
CA TYR A 224 -1.70 -0.59 8.19
C TYR A 224 -1.35 -0.44 6.70
N SER A 225 -2.25 0.14 5.88
CA SER A 225 -2.01 0.41 4.47
C SER A 225 -2.53 1.79 4.10
N ASP A 226 -1.61 2.64 3.67
CA ASP A 226 -1.86 4.01 3.24
C ASP A 226 -1.86 4.17 1.71
N ILE A 227 -1.98 3.05 0.98
CA ILE A 227 -1.98 3.00 -0.47
C ILE A 227 -3.42 3.10 -0.99
N LEU A 228 -3.73 4.21 -1.64
CA LEU A 228 -5.04 4.45 -2.26
C LEU A 228 -5.25 3.58 -3.51
N GLY A 229 -4.16 3.31 -4.22
CA GLY A 229 -4.16 2.48 -5.42
C GLY A 229 -2.96 2.72 -6.32
N TYR A 230 -3.05 2.20 -7.54
CA TYR A 230 -2.02 2.30 -8.57
C TYR A 230 -2.58 2.95 -9.84
N LEU A 231 -1.79 3.83 -10.44
CA LEU A 231 -2.08 4.52 -11.70
C LEU A 231 -1.18 3.97 -12.81
N ASP A 232 -1.78 3.38 -13.83
CA ASP A 232 -1.09 3.12 -15.10
C ASP A 232 -1.27 4.32 -16.00
N LEU A 233 -0.18 5.01 -16.32
CA LEU A 233 -0.21 6.22 -17.14
C LEU A 233 0.70 6.08 -18.35
N HIS A 234 0.20 6.49 -19.50
CA HIS A 234 0.96 6.59 -20.74
C HIS A 234 0.90 8.04 -21.25
N ASN A 235 2.05 8.59 -21.65
CA ASN A 235 2.23 9.98 -22.12
C ASN A 235 1.85 11.10 -21.11
N ALA A 236 1.61 10.76 -19.85
CA ALA A 236 1.37 11.71 -18.78
C ALA A 236 2.02 11.27 -17.47
N THR A 237 2.24 12.23 -16.57
CA THR A 237 2.71 11.99 -15.19
C THR A 237 1.77 12.64 -14.19
N PRO A 238 1.46 12.01 -13.04
CA PRO A 238 0.51 12.54 -12.08
C PRO A 238 1.17 13.63 -11.23
N ALA A 239 0.60 14.83 -11.22
CA ALA A 239 1.09 16.02 -10.53
C ALA A 239 0.45 16.22 -9.14
N ASP A 240 -0.86 16.01 -9.01
CA ASP A 240 -1.59 16.13 -7.74
C ASP A 240 -2.82 15.20 -7.75
N LEU A 241 -3.36 14.91 -6.56
CA LEU A 241 -4.64 14.22 -6.39
C LEU A 241 -5.64 15.21 -5.78
N VAL A 242 -6.75 15.45 -6.47
CA VAL A 242 -7.81 16.36 -6.02
C VAL A 242 -8.76 15.57 -5.10
N LEU A 243 -8.33 15.37 -3.85
CA LEU A 243 -9.00 14.51 -2.88
C LEU A 243 -10.46 14.90 -2.59
N GLN A 244 -10.80 16.19 -2.76
CA GLN A 244 -12.15 16.73 -2.57
C GLN A 244 -13.14 16.21 -3.63
N GLU A 245 -12.68 15.98 -4.86
CA GLU A 245 -13.47 15.46 -5.99
C GLU A 245 -13.44 13.92 -6.09
N CYS A 246 -12.78 13.24 -5.15
CA CYS A 246 -12.77 11.78 -5.10
C CYS A 246 -14.05 11.23 -4.43
N GLU A 247 -14.55 10.12 -4.96
CA GLU A 247 -15.62 9.34 -4.33
C GLU A 247 -15.02 8.11 -3.67
N LEU A 248 -15.19 8.03 -2.35
CA LEU A 248 -14.67 6.95 -1.52
C LEU A 248 -15.81 6.16 -0.91
N ASN A 249 -15.56 4.92 -0.57
CA ASN A 249 -16.44 4.08 0.24
C ASN A 249 -15.75 3.78 1.57
N VAL A 250 -16.41 3.99 2.70
CA VAL A 250 -15.89 3.73 4.04
C VAL A 250 -16.60 2.56 4.69
N GLY A 251 -15.85 1.58 5.18
CA GLY A 251 -16.36 0.47 5.98
C GLY A 251 -16.45 0.83 7.45
N CYS A 252 -17.58 0.52 8.09
CA CYS A 252 -17.76 0.63 9.53
C CYS A 252 -17.33 -0.66 10.23
N LEU A 253 -16.48 -0.56 11.26
CA LEU A 253 -16.03 -1.71 12.05
C LEU A 253 -17.14 -2.24 12.98
N SER A 254 -18.04 -1.38 13.44
CA SER A 254 -19.08 -1.74 14.41
C SER A 254 -20.21 -2.59 13.81
N CYS A 255 -20.59 -2.32 12.56
CA CYS A 255 -21.69 -3.04 11.89
C CYS A 255 -21.29 -3.70 10.56
N SER A 256 -20.03 -3.56 10.12
CA SER A 256 -19.51 -4.13 8.88
C SER A 256 -20.24 -3.68 7.60
N GLN A 257 -20.98 -2.56 7.66
CA GLN A 257 -21.58 -1.94 6.49
C GLN A 257 -20.65 -0.87 5.92
N GLU A 258 -20.71 -0.70 4.59
CA GLU A 258 -19.98 0.33 3.88
C GLU A 258 -20.91 1.50 3.50
N GLY A 259 -20.36 2.71 3.41
CA GLY A 259 -21.11 3.90 3.00
C GLY A 259 -20.24 4.93 2.24
N PRO A 260 -20.85 5.75 1.37
CA PRO A 260 -20.12 6.70 0.54
C PRO A 260 -19.54 7.86 1.36
N VAL A 261 -18.37 8.35 0.94
CA VAL A 261 -17.70 9.53 1.49
C VAL A 261 -17.16 10.38 0.35
N GLN A 262 -17.51 11.67 0.39
CA GLN A 262 -17.05 12.68 -0.55
C GLN A 262 -16.51 13.90 0.20
N ASN A 263 -15.89 14.84 -0.53
CA ASN A 263 -15.39 16.10 0.01
C ASN A 263 -14.36 15.91 1.13
N LEU A 264 -13.41 15.00 0.92
CA LEU A 264 -12.33 14.74 1.85
C LEU A 264 -11.20 15.77 1.62
N LEU A 265 -10.87 16.56 2.64
CA LEU A 265 -9.88 17.64 2.55
C LEU A 265 -8.57 17.24 3.20
N TYR A 266 -7.45 17.61 2.57
CA TYR A 266 -6.15 17.32 3.14
C TYR A 266 -5.94 18.05 4.48
N GLY A 267 -5.49 17.32 5.50
CA GLY A 267 -5.09 17.86 6.80
C GLY A 267 -6.26 18.25 7.70
N GLN A 268 -7.49 17.97 7.28
CA GLN A 268 -8.69 18.10 8.11
C GLN A 268 -9.26 16.71 8.36
N THR A 269 -9.63 16.45 9.62
CA THR A 269 -10.33 15.21 9.97
C THR A 269 -11.77 15.34 9.52
N LYS A 270 -12.17 14.54 8.55
CA LYS A 270 -13.58 14.38 8.18
C LYS A 270 -14.23 13.43 9.17
N GLU A 271 -15.21 13.92 9.91
CA GLU A 271 -16.05 13.11 10.79
C GLU A 271 -17.41 12.88 10.12
N LEU A 272 -17.92 11.65 10.23
CA LEU A 272 -19.23 11.26 9.73
C LEU A 272 -19.80 10.14 10.60
N ASN A 273 -21.11 9.91 10.51
CA ASN A 273 -21.75 8.80 11.22
C ASN A 273 -22.08 7.68 10.23
N CYS A 274 -21.88 6.44 10.64
CA CYS A 274 -22.33 5.30 9.85
C CYS A 274 -23.85 5.37 9.60
N GLU A 275 -24.28 5.15 8.35
CA GLU A 275 -25.69 5.20 7.97
C GLU A 275 -26.53 4.08 8.59
N HIS A 276 -25.89 3.00 9.05
CA HIS A 276 -26.58 1.83 9.60
C HIS A 276 -26.62 1.79 11.14
N CYS A 277 -25.49 2.03 11.81
CA CYS A 277 -25.39 1.94 13.27
C CYS A 277 -25.10 3.28 13.97
N HIS A 278 -24.97 4.37 13.20
CA HIS A 278 -24.66 5.71 13.70
C HIS A 278 -23.35 5.84 14.50
N SER A 279 -22.47 4.83 14.46
CA SER A 279 -21.14 4.93 15.03
C SER A 279 -20.37 6.07 14.37
N LYS A 280 -19.64 6.86 15.16
CA LYS A 280 -18.78 7.92 14.65
C LYS A 280 -17.59 7.31 13.90
N LEU A 281 -17.44 7.69 12.63
CA LEU A 281 -16.33 7.37 11.74
C LEU A 281 -15.50 8.63 11.54
N SER A 282 -14.20 8.47 11.31
CA SER A 282 -13.34 9.59 10.91
C SER A 282 -12.22 9.17 9.96
N ILE A 283 -11.83 10.11 9.09
CA ILE A 283 -10.77 9.93 8.09
C ILE A 283 -9.96 11.24 8.02
N LEU A 284 -8.64 11.14 8.10
CA LEU A 284 -7.69 12.24 7.91
C LEU A 284 -6.61 11.77 6.94
N ALA A 285 -6.28 12.58 5.94
CA ALA A 285 -5.07 12.40 5.13
C ALA A 285 -4.35 13.74 5.04
N GLU A 286 -3.04 13.82 5.33
CA GLU A 286 -2.33 15.10 5.33
C GLU A 286 -1.94 15.57 3.94
N SER A 287 -1.70 14.65 3.00
CA SER A 287 -1.20 14.94 1.64
C SER A 287 -1.02 13.65 0.84
N THR A 288 -0.86 13.74 -0.48
CA THR A 288 -0.60 12.58 -1.35
C THR A 288 0.86 12.54 -1.81
N ARG A 289 1.36 11.33 -2.08
CA ARG A 289 2.66 11.08 -2.70
C ARG A 289 2.49 10.08 -3.84
N PHE A 290 3.08 10.40 -4.99
CA PHE A 290 3.18 9.50 -6.13
C PHE A 290 4.55 8.84 -6.16
N GLN A 291 4.59 7.52 -6.28
CA GLN A 291 5.82 6.75 -6.40
C GLN A 291 5.75 5.85 -7.62
N TYR A 292 6.57 6.13 -8.64
CA TYR A 292 6.66 5.29 -9.82
C TYR A 292 7.40 3.99 -9.50
N ILE A 293 6.75 2.87 -9.79
CA ILE A 293 7.30 1.52 -9.68
C ILE A 293 7.64 1.05 -11.09
N PRO A 294 8.93 0.90 -11.44
CA PRO A 294 9.31 0.42 -12.75
C PRO A 294 8.83 -1.03 -12.92
N PRO A 295 8.30 -1.41 -14.09
CA PRO A 295 7.96 -2.80 -14.35
C PRO A 295 9.22 -3.67 -14.24
N ARG A 296 9.11 -4.81 -13.52
CA ARG A 296 10.18 -5.81 -13.43
C ARG A 296 10.38 -6.42 -14.82
N THR A 297 11.41 -6.01 -15.54
CA THR A 297 11.83 -6.69 -16.77
C THR A 297 12.67 -7.90 -16.39
N ASN A 298 12.17 -9.11 -16.64
CA ASN A 298 13.02 -10.31 -16.64
C ASN A 298 13.97 -10.19 -17.84
N LYS A 299 15.18 -9.68 -17.61
CA LYS A 299 16.17 -9.44 -18.66
C LYS A 299 16.83 -10.76 -19.05
N THR A 300 16.38 -11.36 -20.15
CA THR A 300 17.23 -12.19 -21.01
C THR A 300 17.74 -11.30 -22.14
N GLY A 301 19.05 -11.05 -22.17
CA GLY A 301 19.71 -10.44 -23.34
C GLY A 301 20.35 -9.07 -23.07
N SER A 302 21.67 -9.07 -23.20
CA SER A 302 22.56 -7.90 -23.25
C SER A 302 22.18 -6.94 -24.38
N SER A 303 21.98 -5.67 -24.06
CA SER A 303 22.29 -4.51 -24.90
C SER A 303 22.30 -3.27 -24.01
N ASP A 304 23.49 -2.74 -23.77
CA ASP A 304 23.72 -1.50 -23.03
C ASP A 304 23.15 -0.33 -23.83
N VAL A 305 21.98 0.16 -23.40
CA VAL A 305 21.44 1.43 -23.85
C VAL A 305 21.22 2.28 -22.61
N HIS A 306 22.19 3.15 -22.35
CA HIS A 306 22.13 4.20 -21.35
C HIS A 306 21.02 5.19 -21.72
N PHE A 307 19.79 4.91 -21.33
CA PHE A 307 18.74 5.92 -21.29
C PHE A 307 19.07 6.90 -20.16
N LYS A 308 19.62 8.07 -20.53
CA LYS A 308 19.70 9.23 -19.64
C LYS A 308 18.28 9.53 -19.16
N THR A 309 18.00 9.21 -17.91
CA THR A 309 16.76 9.59 -17.22
C THR A 309 16.66 11.11 -17.20
N ILE A 310 15.86 11.68 -18.10
CA ILE A 310 15.33 13.03 -17.96
C ILE A 310 14.31 12.95 -16.82
N ARG A 311 14.76 13.34 -15.62
CA ARG A 311 13.93 13.46 -14.41
C ARG A 311 13.22 14.83 -14.40
N ASP A 312 11.95 14.78 -13.96
CA ASP A 312 11.03 15.82 -13.42
C ASP A 312 10.30 16.79 -14.40
N PRO A 313 9.11 17.35 -14.04
CA PRO A 313 8.50 17.44 -12.70
C PRO A 313 6.97 17.23 -12.57
N ALA A 314 6.59 16.39 -11.62
CA ALA A 314 5.29 16.42 -10.95
C ALA A 314 5.55 16.43 -9.44
N VAL A 315 5.21 17.55 -8.78
CA VAL A 315 5.37 17.88 -7.35
C VAL A 315 5.88 16.73 -6.47
N GLN A 316 7.20 16.61 -6.31
CA GLN A 316 7.82 15.61 -5.42
C GLN A 316 8.24 16.24 -4.11
N LYS A 317 7.75 15.72 -2.98
CA LYS A 317 8.19 16.14 -1.65
C LYS A 317 9.71 16.03 -1.51
N GLY A 318 10.33 17.07 -0.99
CA GLY A 318 11.77 17.23 -0.85
C GLY A 318 12.45 17.96 -2.02
N LYS A 319 11.77 18.11 -3.17
CA LYS A 319 12.30 18.83 -4.33
C LYS A 319 11.64 20.20 -4.53
N PRO A 320 12.32 21.16 -5.16
CA PRO A 320 11.72 22.44 -5.48
C PRO A 320 10.60 22.29 -6.52
N LEU A 321 9.55 23.09 -6.35
CA LEU A 321 8.51 23.26 -7.37
C LEU A 321 9.11 23.90 -8.63
N PRO A 322 8.42 23.81 -9.79
CA PRO A 322 8.78 24.56 -10.99
C PRO A 322 8.97 26.04 -10.65
N GLU A 323 10.07 26.64 -11.11
CA GLU A 323 10.47 28.02 -10.80
C GLU A 323 10.49 28.34 -9.28
N LYS A 324 10.71 27.33 -8.42
CA LYS A 324 10.61 27.45 -6.96
C LYS A 324 9.25 27.99 -6.49
N GLY A 325 8.20 27.70 -7.24
CA GLY A 325 6.82 28.06 -6.92
C GLY A 325 6.43 29.50 -7.29
N THR A 326 7.25 30.23 -8.06
CA THR A 326 6.88 31.58 -8.52
C THR A 326 5.88 31.56 -9.66
N CYS A 327 5.20 32.67 -9.85
CA CYS A 327 4.37 32.93 -11.03
C CYS A 327 4.65 34.31 -11.63
N LYS A 328 4.01 34.60 -12.76
CA LYS A 328 4.10 35.89 -13.44
C LYS A 328 3.61 37.04 -12.56
N HIS A 329 2.56 36.82 -11.76
CA HIS A 329 1.97 37.82 -10.86
C HIS A 329 2.87 38.09 -9.63
N PHE A 330 3.42 37.03 -9.01
CA PHE A 330 4.21 37.14 -7.78
C PHE A 330 5.56 36.44 -7.87
N LYS A 331 6.55 37.13 -8.45
CA LYS A 331 7.93 36.64 -8.62
C LYS A 331 8.71 36.42 -7.31
N GLN A 332 8.23 36.98 -6.20
CA GLN A 332 8.85 36.85 -4.86
C GLN A 332 8.07 35.89 -3.95
N SER A 333 6.99 35.29 -4.47
CA SER A 333 6.22 34.26 -3.76
C SER A 333 6.76 32.90 -4.17
N HIS A 334 7.38 32.19 -3.23
CA HIS A 334 7.84 30.81 -3.38
C HIS A 334 6.87 29.86 -2.67
N ARG A 335 5.57 30.10 -2.82
CA ARG A 335 4.50 29.26 -2.27
C ARG A 335 3.44 29.01 -3.33
N TRP A 336 2.90 27.80 -3.35
CA TRP A 336 1.60 27.53 -3.97
C TRP A 336 0.55 27.44 -2.87
N LEU A 337 -0.67 27.85 -3.16
CA LEU A 337 -1.81 27.89 -2.28
C LEU A 337 -2.76 26.76 -2.66
N ARG A 338 -3.25 25.99 -1.67
CA ARG A 338 -4.33 25.02 -1.89
C ARG A 338 -5.65 25.69 -1.54
N PHE A 339 -6.52 25.81 -2.54
CA PHE A 339 -7.79 26.52 -2.42
C PHE A 339 -8.90 25.56 -1.99
N PRO A 340 -9.63 25.82 -0.88
CA PRO A 340 -10.72 24.96 -0.40
C PRO A 340 -11.91 24.84 -1.35
N CYS A 341 -12.12 25.83 -2.23
CA CYS A 341 -13.23 25.83 -3.18
C CYS A 341 -13.18 24.65 -4.17
N CYS A 342 -11.99 24.23 -4.59
CA CYS A 342 -11.80 23.14 -5.57
C CYS A 342 -10.71 22.14 -5.19
N GLY A 343 -10.04 22.32 -4.06
CA GLY A 343 -8.94 21.47 -3.61
C GLY A 343 -7.66 21.59 -4.46
N ARG A 344 -7.65 22.37 -5.54
CA ARG A 344 -6.51 22.55 -6.46
C ARG A 344 -5.43 23.46 -5.88
N THR A 345 -4.23 23.37 -6.44
CA THR A 345 -3.08 24.19 -6.03
C THR A 345 -2.66 25.16 -7.12
N TYR A 346 -2.52 26.44 -6.76
CA TYR A 346 -2.03 27.49 -7.67
C TYR A 346 -0.98 28.37 -7.00
N PRO A 347 -0.05 28.99 -7.76
CA PRO A 347 0.94 29.91 -7.20
C PRO A 347 0.36 31.13 -6.47
N CYS A 348 -0.82 31.59 -6.90
CA CYS A 348 -1.53 32.72 -6.32
C CYS A 348 -3.04 32.66 -6.65
N ASP A 349 -3.77 33.59 -6.05
CA ASP A 349 -5.19 33.88 -6.28
C ASP A 349 -5.49 34.22 -7.75
N VAL A 350 -4.71 35.11 -8.35
CA VAL A 350 -4.93 35.49 -9.76
C VAL A 350 -4.74 34.31 -10.71
N CYS A 351 -3.74 33.46 -10.46
CA CYS A 351 -3.56 32.22 -11.24
C CYS A 351 -4.73 31.24 -11.07
N HIS A 352 -5.38 31.21 -9.92
CA HIS A 352 -6.55 30.37 -9.71
C HIS A 352 -7.70 30.88 -10.60
N ASP A 353 -8.04 32.16 -10.49
CA ASP A 353 -9.19 32.74 -11.20
C ASP A 353 -9.00 32.75 -12.74
N GLU A 354 -7.76 32.80 -13.23
CA GLU A 354 -7.45 32.66 -14.66
C GLU A 354 -7.72 31.25 -15.21
N HIS A 355 -7.68 30.23 -14.35
CA HIS A 355 -7.76 28.83 -14.74
C HIS A 355 -9.06 28.13 -14.29
N GLN A 356 -9.90 28.81 -13.51
CA GLN A 356 -11.07 28.22 -12.85
C GLN A 356 -12.30 29.10 -13.05
N ASP A 357 -13.44 28.49 -13.36
CA ASP A 357 -14.70 29.20 -13.64
C ASP A 357 -15.48 29.60 -12.36
N HIS A 358 -14.79 29.73 -11.22
CA HIS A 358 -15.38 30.10 -9.94
C HIS A 358 -14.45 31.02 -9.14
N PRO A 359 -14.99 31.90 -8.28
CA PRO A 359 -14.18 32.75 -7.42
C PRO A 359 -13.39 31.91 -6.41
N MET A 360 -12.18 32.38 -6.08
CA MET A 360 -11.35 31.73 -5.08
C MET A 360 -11.86 31.91 -3.64
N GLU A 361 -11.80 30.84 -2.85
CA GLU A 361 -11.91 30.91 -1.39
C GLU A 361 -10.52 30.97 -0.74
N LEU A 362 -10.37 31.69 0.38
CA LEU A 362 -9.07 31.88 1.03
C LEU A 362 -8.39 30.54 1.36
N ALA A 363 -7.16 30.39 0.89
CA ALA A 363 -6.38 29.17 1.06
C ALA A 363 -6.06 28.88 2.53
N THR A 364 -6.46 27.69 3.00
CA THR A 364 -6.16 27.20 4.36
C THR A 364 -4.82 26.48 4.45
N ARG A 365 -4.25 26.07 3.30
CA ARG A 365 -2.96 25.36 3.19
C ARG A 365 -2.09 25.92 2.08
N MET A 366 -0.79 25.67 2.19
CA MET A 366 0.21 26.09 1.19
C MET A 366 1.29 25.02 1.00
N LEU A 367 1.86 24.97 -0.21
CA LEU A 367 3.02 24.15 -0.55
C LEU A 367 4.28 25.01 -0.62
N CYS A 368 5.35 24.52 -0.01
CA CYS A 368 6.66 25.18 -0.08
C CYS A 368 7.29 25.07 -1.47
N GLY A 369 7.65 26.19 -2.08
CA GLY A 369 8.30 26.22 -3.39
C GLY A 369 9.70 25.58 -3.43
N TYR A 370 10.36 25.41 -2.28
CA TYR A 370 11.72 24.86 -2.20
C TYR A 370 11.78 23.36 -1.97
N CYS A 371 10.78 22.80 -1.30
CA CYS A 371 10.77 21.37 -0.94
C CYS A 371 9.43 20.69 -1.19
N ALA A 372 8.46 21.36 -1.83
CA ALA A 372 7.13 20.84 -2.12
C ALA A 372 6.37 20.28 -0.91
N LYS A 373 6.76 20.64 0.32
CA LYS A 373 6.04 20.23 1.54
C LYS A 373 4.75 21.02 1.66
N GLU A 374 3.63 20.31 1.72
CA GLU A 374 2.33 20.87 2.07
C GLU A 374 2.21 21.09 3.58
N GLN A 375 1.72 22.26 3.98
CA GLN A 375 1.61 22.70 5.38
C GLN A 375 0.42 23.67 5.56
N PRO A 376 -0.04 23.90 6.80
CA PRO A 376 -1.05 24.93 7.07
C PRO A 376 -0.63 26.30 6.55
N TYR A 377 -1.58 27.11 6.10
CA TYR A 377 -1.29 28.47 5.69
C TYR A 377 -0.71 29.26 6.86
N GLY A 378 0.42 29.91 6.62
CA GLY A 378 1.13 30.68 7.63
C GLY A 378 1.89 31.81 6.97
N ASN A 379 1.31 33.02 6.99
CA ASN A 379 1.99 34.18 6.44
C ASN A 379 3.22 34.53 7.30
N GLY A 380 4.37 34.76 6.66
CA GLY A 380 5.61 35.13 7.35
C GLY A 380 6.25 34.02 8.22
N LYS A 381 5.75 32.78 8.18
CA LYS A 381 6.38 31.63 8.85
C LYS A 381 7.27 30.85 7.87
N PRO A 382 8.46 30.38 8.31
CA PRO A 382 9.30 29.51 7.48
C PRO A 382 8.63 28.15 7.26
N CYS A 383 9.05 27.44 6.22
CA CYS A 383 8.58 26.09 5.98
C CYS A 383 8.94 25.16 7.15
N VAL A 384 7.95 24.40 7.65
CA VAL A 384 8.13 23.47 8.78
C VAL A 384 9.11 22.32 8.48
N SER A 385 9.40 22.06 7.20
CA SER A 385 10.27 20.96 6.78
C SER A 385 11.68 21.40 6.41
N CYS A 386 11.84 22.50 5.65
CA CYS A 386 13.16 22.94 5.19
C CYS A 386 13.63 24.27 5.79
N GLY A 387 12.81 24.93 6.61
CA GLY A 387 13.13 26.22 7.22
C GLY A 387 13.14 27.42 6.26
N SER A 388 12.98 27.22 4.95
CA SER A 388 13.02 28.29 3.96
C SER A 388 11.81 29.23 4.08
N MET A 389 12.05 30.53 3.93
CA MET A 389 11.01 31.55 3.86
C MET A 389 10.38 31.59 2.46
N MET A 390 9.09 31.28 2.37
CA MET A 390 8.35 31.24 1.08
C MET A 390 7.80 32.60 0.64
N THR A 391 7.71 33.53 1.58
CA THR A 391 7.37 34.92 1.32
C THR A 391 8.54 35.77 1.76
N ARG A 392 8.67 36.95 1.17
CA ARG A 392 9.66 37.93 1.61
C ARG A 392 9.39 38.25 3.08
N GLY A 393 10.23 37.73 3.97
CA GLY A 393 10.02 37.83 5.41
C GLY A 393 9.76 39.26 5.86
N THR A 394 8.93 39.40 6.90
CA THR A 394 8.71 40.66 7.59
C THR A 394 10.06 41.33 7.81
N ARG A 395 10.27 42.47 7.14
CA ARG A 395 11.55 43.18 7.07
C ARG A 395 12.14 43.34 8.47
N THR A 396 13.10 42.52 8.87
CA THR A 396 14.07 42.98 9.86
C THR A 396 14.95 43.97 9.10
N SER A 397 14.86 45.25 9.47
CA SER A 397 15.44 46.38 8.73
C SER A 397 16.94 46.23 8.41
N HIS A 398 17.65 45.37 9.16
CA HIS A 398 19.09 45.22 9.13
C HIS A 398 19.59 43.89 8.52
N TRP A 399 18.72 42.92 8.21
CA TRP A 399 19.14 41.58 7.78
C TRP A 399 18.62 41.22 6.39
N GLU A 400 19.41 40.45 5.65
CA GLU A 400 19.09 39.95 4.30
C GLU A 400 18.08 38.80 4.34
N GLY A 401 16.87 39.09 4.83
CA GLY A 401 15.70 38.25 4.59
C GLY A 401 15.87 36.76 4.92
N GLY A 402 16.61 36.42 5.98
CA GLY A 402 16.77 35.04 6.46
C GLY A 402 18.10 34.36 6.14
N LEU A 403 19.04 34.99 5.42
CA LEU A 403 20.38 34.43 5.15
C LEU A 403 21.39 34.66 6.28
N GLY A 404 21.00 35.26 7.42
CA GLY A 404 21.90 35.53 8.54
C GLY A 404 22.98 36.60 8.28
N CYS A 405 22.99 37.23 7.10
CA CYS A 405 23.91 38.31 6.75
C CYS A 405 23.23 39.68 6.84
N ARG A 406 23.93 40.69 7.38
CA ARG A 406 23.42 42.07 7.48
C ARG A 406 23.55 42.80 6.14
N ASN A 407 22.48 43.47 5.71
CA ASN A 407 22.50 44.21 4.44
C ASN A 407 23.15 45.59 4.59
N LYS A 408 24.42 45.73 4.23
CA LYS A 408 25.19 46.99 4.39
C LYS A 408 24.58 48.19 3.66
N VAL A 409 23.86 47.98 2.56
CA VAL A 409 23.22 49.06 1.78
C VAL A 409 22.07 49.69 2.56
N LYS A 410 21.32 48.87 3.31
CA LYS A 410 20.16 49.30 4.10
C LYS A 410 20.50 49.73 5.52
N MET A 411 21.68 49.36 6.03
CA MET A 411 22.15 49.84 7.33
C MET A 411 22.35 51.36 7.32
N SER A 412 21.98 52.02 8.41
CA SER A 412 22.20 53.46 8.57
C SER A 412 23.69 53.79 8.45
N LYS A 413 24.03 54.98 7.94
CA LYS A 413 25.43 55.43 7.88
C LYS A 413 26.06 55.55 9.27
N ASN A 414 25.26 55.67 10.33
CA ASN A 414 25.73 55.83 11.70
C ASN A 414 25.83 54.49 12.45
N ASP A 415 25.46 53.37 11.82
CA ASP A 415 25.51 52.06 12.45
C ASP A 415 26.96 51.53 12.50
N ARG A 416 27.48 51.34 13.72
CA ARG A 416 28.84 50.85 13.99
C ARG A 416 29.16 49.52 13.30
N GLN A 417 28.14 48.68 13.08
CA GLN A 417 28.35 47.36 12.47
C GLN A 417 28.39 47.40 10.94
N LYS A 418 28.03 48.53 10.30
CA LYS A 418 28.07 48.69 8.83
C LYS A 418 29.49 48.62 8.29
N TYR A 419 30.42 49.23 9.02
CA TYR A 419 31.84 49.33 8.69
C TYR A 419 32.70 48.34 9.48
N ALA A 420 32.10 47.52 10.35
CA ALA A 420 32.83 46.43 10.97
C ALA A 420 33.35 45.48 9.88
N ASN A 421 34.66 45.21 9.88
CA ASN A 421 35.39 44.37 8.93
C ASN A 421 35.58 44.93 7.49
N SER A 422 35.30 46.21 7.20
CA SER A 422 35.59 46.77 5.86
C SER A 422 37.08 46.91 5.57
N ASN A 423 37.93 46.93 6.60
CA ASN A 423 39.38 47.11 6.46
C ASN A 423 40.16 45.79 6.68
N LYS A 424 39.50 44.63 6.60
CA LYS A 424 40.23 43.35 6.64
C LYS A 424 40.95 43.17 5.30
N THR A 425 42.26 43.09 5.35
CA THR A 425 43.12 42.80 4.20
C THR A 425 42.64 41.52 3.52
N VAL A 426 42.08 41.64 2.31
CA VAL A 426 41.70 40.49 1.50
C VAL A 426 42.98 39.83 1.02
N SER A 427 43.15 38.53 1.29
CA SER A 427 44.33 37.80 0.81
C SER A 427 44.33 37.80 -0.72
N ARG A 428 45.50 37.97 -1.34
CA ARG A 428 45.64 37.98 -2.82
C ARG A 428 45.10 36.69 -3.47
N LYS A 429 44.97 35.60 -2.71
CA LYS A 429 44.40 34.32 -3.15
C LYS A 429 42.89 34.43 -3.44
N ALA A 430 42.14 35.19 -2.64
CA ALA A 430 40.69 35.38 -2.83
C ALA A 430 40.34 36.39 -3.95
N ALA A 431 41.30 37.22 -4.37
CA ALA A 431 41.10 38.17 -5.46
C ALA A 431 41.19 37.53 -6.86
N GLY A 432 41.76 36.32 -6.97
CA GLY A 432 41.93 35.59 -8.23
C GLY A 432 40.69 34.83 -8.72
N GLU A 433 39.72 34.54 -7.84
CA GLU A 433 38.54 33.72 -8.17
C GLU A 433 37.35 34.52 -8.72
N LYS A 434 37.50 35.83 -8.92
CA LYS A 434 36.50 36.68 -9.57
C LYS A 434 37.06 37.31 -10.84
N LYS A 435 37.23 36.50 -11.88
CA LYS A 435 37.25 36.96 -13.27
C LYS A 435 36.41 36.04 -14.12
#